data_AF-A0A3N5XPD8-F1
#
_entry.id   AF-A0A3N5XPD8-F1
#
_cell.length_a   1.000
_cell.length_b   1.000
_cell.length_c   1.000
_cell.angle_alpha   90.00
_cell.angle_beta   90.00
_cell.angle_gamma   90.00
#
_symmetry.space_group_name_H-M   'P 1'
#
loop_
_entity.id
_entity.type
_entity.pdbx_description
1 polymer ?
#
loop_
_entity_poly.entity_id
_entity_poly.type
_entity_poly.pdbx_seq_one_letter_code
_entity_poly.pdbx_strand_id
1 'polypeptide(L)'
;MAETSSALRAAWQRHERRWADNLYVYAVVSRRSRGVSVGVNVNPGKECNFDCLYCQVDRAVAPRIRRVDLDRLAAELDDVLRAAADGSLFE
;
A
#
# COMPACT_ATOMS: atom_id res chain seq x y z
N MET A 1 20.80 -9.23 -18.58
CA MET A 1 19.38 -8.78 -18.57
C MET A 1 18.61 -9.78 -17.74
N ALA A 2 18.34 -9.43 -16.47
CA ALA A 2 17.67 -10.34 -15.55
C ALA A 2 16.23 -10.59 -16.01
N GLU A 3 15.88 -11.86 -16.14
CA GLU A 3 14.55 -12.34 -16.49
C GLU A 3 13.57 -11.84 -15.43
N THR A 4 12.82 -10.79 -15.74
CA THR A 4 11.84 -10.21 -14.81
C THR A 4 10.79 -11.28 -14.49
N SER A 5 10.75 -11.74 -13.23
CA SER A 5 9.78 -12.69 -12.70
C SER A 5 8.37 -12.37 -13.20
N SER A 6 7.63 -13.40 -13.61
CA SER A 6 6.25 -13.26 -14.07
C SER A 6 5.36 -12.56 -13.04
N ALA A 7 5.59 -12.82 -11.75
CA ALA A 7 4.90 -12.18 -10.63
C ALA A 7 5.17 -10.66 -10.59
N LEU A 8 6.43 -10.26 -10.71
CA LEU A 8 6.82 -8.85 -10.75
C LEU A 8 6.18 -8.11 -11.94
N ARG A 9 6.12 -8.79 -13.10
CA ARG A 9 5.49 -8.25 -14.32
C ARG A 9 3.98 -8.06 -14.12
N ALA A 10 3.31 -9.03 -13.48
CA ALA A 10 1.89 -8.92 -13.13
C ALA A 10 1.62 -7.81 -12.12
N ALA A 11 2.41 -7.73 -11.05
CA ALA A 11 2.30 -6.68 -10.03
C ALA A 11 2.48 -5.27 -10.63
N TRP A 12 3.48 -5.11 -11.52
CA TRP A 12 3.73 -3.86 -12.24
C TRP A 12 2.56 -3.47 -13.17
N GLN A 13 1.90 -4.44 -13.81
CA GLN A 13 0.75 -4.19 -14.68
C GLN A 13 -0.52 -3.83 -13.91
N ARG A 14 -0.81 -4.54 -12.82
CA ARG A 14 -2.06 -4.38 -12.07
C ARG A 14 -2.05 -3.21 -11.08
N HIS A 15 -0.86 -2.76 -10.65
CA HIS A 15 -0.70 -1.64 -9.73
C HIS A 15 -1.56 -1.77 -8.46
N GLU A 16 -1.72 -3.01 -7.99
CA GLU A 16 -2.55 -3.32 -6.84
C GLU A 16 -1.91 -2.76 -5.57
N ARG A 17 -2.71 -2.08 -4.74
CA ARG A 17 -2.33 -1.64 -3.39
C ARG A 17 -2.55 -2.78 -2.40
N ARG A 18 -1.93 -3.92 -2.67
CA ARG A 18 -2.10 -5.13 -1.86
C ARG A 18 -0.75 -5.77 -1.60
N TRP A 19 -0.35 -5.73 -0.34
CA TRP A 19 0.67 -6.59 0.21
C TRP A 19 0.13 -7.14 1.52
N ALA A 20 -0.06 -8.45 1.57
CA ALA A 20 -0.74 -9.16 2.67
C ALA A 20 -2.12 -8.55 3.03
N ASP A 21 -2.57 -8.81 4.26
CA ASP A 21 -3.79 -8.27 4.88
C ASP A 21 -3.51 -7.02 5.72
N ASN A 22 -2.46 -6.25 5.36
CA ASN A 22 -2.07 -5.03 6.05
C ASN A 22 -3.23 -4.02 6.11
N LEU A 23 -3.31 -3.30 7.22
CA LEU A 23 -4.36 -2.32 7.47
C LEU A 23 -3.95 -0.89 7.12
N TYR A 24 -2.68 -0.56 7.32
CA TYR A 24 -2.18 0.81 7.23
C TYR A 24 -1.13 0.97 6.13
N VAL A 25 -0.27 -0.03 5.91
CA VAL A 25 0.87 0.07 4.98
C VAL A 25 0.66 -0.80 3.76
N TYR A 26 0.88 -0.23 2.57
CA TYR A 26 0.81 -0.96 1.31
C TYR A 26 2.02 -0.68 0.42
N ALA A 27 2.54 -1.73 -0.21
CA ALA A 27 3.60 -1.63 -1.21
C ALA A 27 3.01 -1.80 -2.61
N VAL A 28 3.51 -1.02 -3.56
CA VAL A 28 3.10 -1.08 -4.97
C VAL A 28 4.32 -1.05 -5.86
N VAL A 29 4.42 -2.01 -6.76
CA VAL A 29 5.37 -1.96 -7.88
C VAL A 29 4.93 -0.84 -8.82
N SER A 30 5.67 0.26 -8.79
CA SER A 30 5.24 1.53 -9.37
C SER A 30 5.92 1.79 -10.70
N ARG A 31 5.07 2.01 -11.71
CA ARG A 31 5.50 2.43 -13.06
C ARG A 31 6.12 3.83 -13.06
N ARG A 32 5.65 4.72 -12.16
CA ARG A 32 6.04 6.14 -12.13
C ARG A 32 7.40 6.34 -11.48
N SER A 33 7.62 5.71 -10.33
CA SER A 33 8.90 5.80 -9.63
C SER A 33 9.95 4.83 -10.18
N ARG A 34 9.57 3.93 -11.11
CA ARG A 34 10.43 2.87 -11.64
C ARG A 34 11.04 2.00 -10.53
N GLY A 35 10.24 1.72 -9.51
CA GLY A 35 10.65 0.99 -8.31
C GLY A 35 9.44 0.67 -7.45
N VAL A 36 9.62 0.60 -6.13
CA VAL A 36 8.53 0.38 -5.18
C VAL A 36 8.05 1.71 -4.63
N SER A 37 6.73 1.85 -4.50
CA SER A 37 6.10 2.91 -3.72
C SER A 37 5.49 2.29 -2.47
N VAL A 38 5.91 2.75 -1.30
CA VAL A 38 5.32 2.37 -0.01
C VAL A 38 4.39 3.50 0.43
N GLY A 39 3.12 3.20 0.61
CA GLY A 39 2.11 4.13 1.11
C GLY A 39 1.70 3.80 2.53
N VAL A 40 1.47 4.83 3.34
CA VAL A 40 1.01 4.72 4.73
C VAL A 40 -0.30 5.48 4.86
N ASN A 41 -1.37 4.79 5.25
CA ASN A 41 -2.68 5.38 5.48
C ASN A 41 -2.91 5.64 6.98
N VAL A 42 -2.78 6.90 7.38
CA VAL A 42 -3.07 7.37 8.75
C VAL A 42 -4.51 7.85 8.93
N ASN A 43 -5.35 7.74 7.90
CA ASN A 43 -6.76 8.13 7.94
C ASN A 43 -7.69 6.97 7.53
N PRO A 44 -7.69 5.85 8.27
CA PRO A 44 -8.44 4.67 7.89
C PRO A 44 -9.95 4.81 8.07
N GLY A 45 -10.39 5.74 8.93
CA GLY A 45 -11.81 5.98 9.20
C GLY A 45 -12.52 6.81 8.11
N LYS A 46 -11.78 7.28 7.09
CA LYS A 46 -12.28 8.11 5.99
C LYS A 46 -12.75 9.51 6.41
N GLU A 47 -12.30 10.01 7.57
CA GLU A 47 -12.58 11.36 8.04
C GLU A 47 -11.57 12.36 7.43
N CYS A 48 -11.95 13.03 6.35
CA CYS A 48 -11.20 14.15 5.78
C CYS A 48 -12.11 15.38 5.68
N ASN A 49 -11.63 16.54 6.13
CA ASN A 49 -12.36 17.82 6.14
C ASN A 49 -12.24 18.60 4.81
N PHE A 50 -11.68 17.98 3.77
CA PHE A 50 -11.54 18.57 2.45
C PHE A 50 -12.76 18.22 1.60
N ASP A 51 -13.28 19.21 0.87
CA ASP A 51 -14.38 19.05 -0.08
C ASP A 51 -13.85 19.06 -1.52
N CYS A 52 -12.98 18.10 -1.83
CA CYS A 52 -12.36 18.03 -3.15
C CYS A 52 -13.40 17.61 -4.21
N LEU A 53 -13.52 18.40 -5.29
CA LEU A 53 -14.34 18.07 -6.46
C LEU A 53 -14.00 16.70 -7.08
N TYR A 54 -12.75 16.25 -6.90
CA TYR A 54 -12.23 14.97 -7.40
C TYR A 54 -12.12 13.89 -6.31
N CYS A 55 -12.83 14.01 -5.19
CA CYS A 55 -12.77 13.01 -4.13
C CYS A 55 -13.33 11.67 -4.63
N GLN A 56 -12.51 10.62 -4.55
CA GLN A 56 -12.89 9.25 -4.92
C GLN A 56 -13.17 8.36 -3.70
N VAL A 57 -13.23 8.94 -2.51
CA VAL A 57 -13.51 8.20 -1.28
C VAL A 57 -15.02 8.00 -1.14
N ASP A 58 -15.46 6.75 -1.26
CA ASP A 58 -16.85 6.39 -0.93
C ASP A 58 -17.05 6.44 0.59
N ARG A 59 -17.78 7.48 1.03
CA ARG A 59 -18.12 7.73 2.43
C ARG A 59 -19.40 7.01 2.90
N ALA A 60 -20.16 6.38 2.00
CA ALA A 60 -21.32 5.58 2.36
C ALA A 60 -20.90 4.21 2.93
N VAL A 61 -19.74 3.70 2.51
CA VAL A 61 -19.17 2.44 3.01
C VAL A 61 -18.44 2.68 4.33
N ALA A 62 -18.87 1.97 5.38
CA ALA A 62 -18.22 2.03 6.69
C ALA A 62 -16.73 1.66 6.60
N PRO A 63 -15.84 2.37 7.32
CA PRO A 63 -14.44 2.02 7.37
C PRO A 63 -14.22 0.71 8.13
N ARG A 64 -13.23 -0.09 7.71
CA ARG A 64 -12.84 -1.34 8.37
C ARG A 64 -12.27 -1.10 9.77
N ILE A 65 -11.55 0.01 9.94
CA ILE A 65 -10.96 0.46 11.21
C ILE A 65 -11.07 1.98 11.27
N ARG A 66 -11.22 2.55 12.48
CA ARG A 66 -11.37 4.01 12.68
C ARG A 66 -10.20 4.66 13.39
N ARG A 67 -9.43 3.88 14.16
CA ARG A 67 -8.27 4.37 14.88
C ARG A 67 -7.01 3.78 14.30
N VAL A 68 -5.96 4.60 14.33
CA VAL A 68 -4.61 4.15 13.99
C VAL A 68 -4.01 3.53 15.24
N ASP A 69 -3.66 2.26 15.13
CA ASP A 69 -2.78 1.57 16.06
C ASP A 69 -1.34 1.80 15.57
N LEU A 70 -0.57 2.61 16.30
CA LEU A 70 0.78 3.00 15.88
C LEU A 70 1.77 1.83 15.97
N ASP A 71 1.61 0.94 16.94
CA ASP A 71 2.50 -0.21 17.10
C ASP A 71 2.30 -1.18 15.94
N ARG A 72 1.04 -1.43 15.56
CA ARG A 72 0.73 -2.23 14.37
C ARG A 72 1.21 -1.56 13.08
N LEU A 73 1.00 -0.25 12.93
CA LEU A 73 1.45 0.49 11.75
C LEU A 73 2.97 0.39 11.59
N ALA A 74 3.71 0.58 12.69
CA ALA A 74 5.17 0.47 12.69
C ALA A 74 5.63 -0.95 12.31
N ALA A 75 5.01 -1.98 12.88
CA ALA A 75 5.30 -3.37 12.52
C ALA A 75 5.03 -3.66 11.04
N GLU A 76 3.87 -3.24 10.52
CA GLU A 76 3.52 -3.39 9.10
C GLU A 76 4.52 -2.65 8.18
N LEU A 77 5.01 -1.50 8.61
CA LEU A 77 6.02 -0.73 7.86
C LEU A 77 7.38 -1.44 7.86
N ASP A 78 7.85 -1.88 9.02
CA ASP A 78 9.11 -2.59 9.15
C ASP A 78 9.13 -3.87 8.29
N ASP A 79 8.04 -4.63 8.30
CA ASP A 79 7.93 -5.86 7.51
C ASP A 79 7.96 -5.57 6.00
N VAL A 80 7.25 -4.54 5.53
CA VAL A 80 7.30 -4.11 4.13
C VAL A 80 8.70 -3.65 3.73
N LEU A 81 9.38 -2.90 4.59
CA LEU A 81 10.74 -2.39 4.31
C LEU A 81 11.78 -3.51 4.30
N ARG A 82 11.67 -4.49 5.21
CA ARG A 82 12.51 -5.70 5.19
C ARG A 82 12.30 -6.49 3.91
N ALA A 83 11.05 -6.75 3.54
CA ALA A 83 10.72 -7.47 2.31
C ALA A 83 11.23 -6.77 1.04
N ALA A 84 11.18 -5.42 1.03
CA ALA A 84 11.74 -4.63 -0.05
C ALA A 84 13.27 -4.72 -0.11
N ALA A 85 13.94 -4.77 1.05
CA ALA A 85 15.39 -4.81 1.16
C ALA A 85 15.97 -6.20 0.82
N ASP A 86 15.31 -7.28 1.24
CA ASP A 86 15.75 -8.66 0.97
C ASP A 86 15.23 -9.22 -0.36
N GLY A 87 14.30 -8.52 -1.02
CA GLY A 87 13.77 -8.87 -2.33
C GLY A 87 12.54 -9.78 -2.32
N SER A 88 12.13 -10.30 -1.15
CA SER A 88 10.93 -11.14 -0.99
C SER A 88 9.63 -10.42 -1.34
N LEU A 89 9.65 -9.08 -1.41
CA LEU A 89 8.53 -8.28 -1.91
C LEU A 89 8.19 -8.57 -3.39
N PHE A 90 9.13 -9.14 -4.16
CA PHE A 90 8.99 -9.38 -5.60
C PHE A 90 8.82 -10.87 -5.97
N GLU A 91 8.82 -11.76 -4.97
CA GLU A 91 8.57 -13.19 -5.12
C GLU A 91 7.07 -13.48 -5.12
#